data_AF-F4N1G0-F1
#
_entry.id   AF-F4N1G0-F1
#
_cell.length_a   1.000
_cell.length_b   1.000
_cell.length_c   1.000
_cell.angle_alpha   90.00
_cell.angle_beta   90.00
_cell.angle_gamma   90.00
#
_symmetry.space_group_name_H-M   'P 1'
#
loop_
_entity.id
_entity.type
_entity.pdbx_description
1 polymer ?
#
loop_
_entity_poly.entity_id
_entity_poly.type
_entity_poly.pdbx_seq_one_letter_code
_entity_poly.pdbx_strand_id
1 'polypeptide(L)'
;MSQNQLKITANNPEQEEAEEILDVSYDGAEMEIGFNVSYVLDVLNALKCEDVSLLLTDSVSSVQIEDGASQAAAYVVMPMRL
;
A
#
# COMPACT_ATOMS: atom_id res chain seq x y z
N MET A 1 4.98 7.03 -4.19
CA MET A 1 3.82 7.45 -4.98
C MET A 1 4.11 8.81 -5.56
N SER A 2 3.93 8.94 -6.86
CA SER A 2 3.95 10.21 -7.59
C SER A 2 2.60 10.37 -8.30
N GLN A 3 2.38 11.50 -8.98
CA GLN A 3 1.09 11.81 -9.59
C GLN A 3 0.60 10.66 -10.50
N ASN A 4 -0.54 10.07 -10.14
CA ASN A 4 -1.14 8.88 -10.77
C ASN A 4 -0.30 7.59 -10.82
N GLN A 5 0.76 7.48 -10.03
CA GLN A 5 1.65 6.34 -10.10
C GLN A 5 2.07 5.84 -8.71
N LEU A 6 1.90 4.54 -8.50
CA LEU A 6 2.39 3.81 -7.34
C LEU A 6 3.57 2.95 -7.79
N LYS A 7 4.75 3.28 -7.26
CA LYS A 7 5.95 2.45 -7.36
C LYS A 7 6.07 1.61 -6.08
N ILE A 8 6.15 0.30 -6.24
CA ILE A 8 6.40 -0.68 -5.17
C ILE A 8 7.81 -1.21 -5.37
N THR A 9 8.62 -1.16 -4.32
CA THR A 9 9.96 -1.75 -4.29
C THR A 9 10.05 -2.75 -3.14
N ALA A 10 10.61 -3.92 -3.42
CA ALA A 10 10.85 -4.96 -2.43
C ALA A 10 12.27 -5.48 -2.57
N ASN A 11 13.02 -5.46 -1.47
CA ASN A 11 14.40 -5.95 -1.42
C ASN A 11 14.47 -7.09 -0.42
N ASN A 12 15.02 -8.23 -0.81
CA ASN A 12 15.26 -9.35 0.12
C ASN A 12 16.71 -9.31 0.67
N PRO A 13 17.00 -10.02 1.79
CA PRO A 13 18.37 -10.10 2.34
C PRO A 13 19.39 -10.72 1.39
N GLU A 14 18.93 -11.45 0.38
CA GLU A 14 19.72 -12.09 -0.67
C GLU A 14 20.10 -11.09 -1.79
N GLN A 15 19.78 -9.80 -1.60
CA GLN A 15 20.01 -8.69 -2.54
C GLN A 15 19.23 -8.78 -3.84
N GLU A 16 18.14 -9.55 -3.87
CA GLU A 16 17.19 -9.50 -4.97
C GLU A 16 16.28 -8.28 -4.79
N GLU A 17 16.17 -7.49 -5.85
CA GLU A 17 15.31 -6.31 -5.91
C GLU A 17 14.15 -6.61 -6.86
N ALA A 18 12.92 -6.37 -6.40
CA ALA A 18 11.72 -6.37 -7.22
C ALA A 18 11.15 -4.95 -7.26
N GLU A 19 10.86 -4.47 -8.46
CA GLU A 19 10.23 -3.19 -8.71
C GLU A 19 8.98 -3.40 -9.54
N GLU A 20 7.87 -2.82 -9.09
CA GLU A 20 6.61 -2.83 -9.80
C GLU A 20 6.01 -1.42 -9.83
N ILE A 21 5.46 -1.06 -10.99
CA ILE A 21 4.86 0.25 -11.23
C ILE A 21 3.41 0.02 -11.61
N LEU A 22 2.51 0.62 -10.85
CA LEU A 22 1.07 0.52 -11.01
C LEU A 22 0.50 1.90 -11.29
N ASP A 23 -0.39 1.98 -12.27
CA ASP A 23 -1.20 3.16 -12.50
C ASP A 23 -2.30 3.23 -11.43
N VAL A 24 -2.34 4.34 -10.69
CA VAL A 24 -3.31 4.54 -9.60
C VAL A 24 -3.95 5.92 -9.74
N SER A 25 -5.14 6.09 -9.19
CA SER A 25 -5.74 7.43 -9.08
C SER A 25 -5.20 8.13 -7.82
N TYR A 26 -4.10 8.86 -7.97
CA TYR A 26 -3.44 9.56 -6.85
C TYR A 26 -3.12 11.02 -7.22
N ASP A 27 -3.75 11.96 -6.52
CA ASP A 27 -3.60 13.41 -6.72
C ASP A 27 -2.91 14.11 -5.53
N GLY A 28 -2.23 13.33 -4.67
CA GLY A 28 -1.50 13.84 -3.52
C GLY A 28 -0.07 14.28 -3.85
N ALA A 29 0.63 14.80 -2.84
CA ALA A 29 2.06 15.11 -2.93
C ALA A 29 2.90 13.83 -3.01
N GLU A 30 4.11 13.92 -3.59
CA GLU A 30 5.01 12.78 -3.67
C GLU A 30 5.33 12.23 -2.27
N MET A 31 5.15 10.92 -2.09
CA MET A 31 5.23 10.27 -0.79
C MET A 31 5.86 8.88 -0.90
N GLU A 32 6.75 8.56 0.03
CA GLU A 32 7.35 7.24 0.18
C GLU A 32 7.03 6.67 1.57
N ILE A 33 6.58 5.42 1.60
CA ILE A 33 6.23 4.72 2.84
C ILE A 33 6.72 3.27 2.75
N GLY A 34 7.37 2.79 3.81
CA GLY A 34 7.76 1.39 3.96
C GLY A 34 6.70 0.58 4.70
N PHE A 35 6.41 -0.62 4.21
CA PHE A 35 5.50 -1.56 4.88
C PHE A 35 6.15 -2.93 5.04
N ASN A 36 5.67 -3.67 6.04
CA ASN A 36 5.88 -5.10 6.06
C ASN A 36 4.98 -5.74 4.99
N VAL A 37 5.58 -6.33 3.95
CA VAL A 37 4.85 -6.95 2.84
C VAL A 37 3.89 -8.05 3.31
N SER A 38 4.24 -8.80 4.37
CA SER A 38 3.37 -9.85 4.91
C SER A 38 2.05 -9.29 5.40
N TYR A 39 2.05 -8.13 6.08
CA TYR A 39 0.81 -7.51 6.57
C TYR A 39 -0.06 -7.00 5.43
N VAL A 40 0.55 -6.42 4.40
CA VAL A 40 -0.19 -5.96 3.22
C VAL A 40 -0.85 -7.16 2.52
N LEU A 41 -0.10 -8.25 2.29
CA LEU A 41 -0.62 -9.46 1.67
C LEU A 41 -1.72 -10.13 2.50
N ASP A 42 -1.60 -10.15 3.83
CA ASP A 42 -2.63 -10.72 4.72
C ASP A 42 -3.94 -9.96 4.59
N VAL A 43 -3.88 -8.62 4.53
CA VAL A 43 -5.04 -7.75 4.33
C VAL A 43 -5.65 -7.95 2.95
N LEU A 44 -4.83 -7.96 1.89
CA LEU A 44 -5.31 -8.18 0.51
C LEU A 44 -5.95 -9.56 0.33
N ASN A 45 -5.42 -10.61 0.98
CA ASN A 45 -6.02 -11.94 0.94
C ASN A 45 -7.34 -12.02 1.73
N ALA A 46 -7.53 -11.16 2.73
CA ALA A 46 -8.77 -11.10 3.52
C ALA A 46 -9.86 -10.30 2.79
N LEU A 47 -9.49 -9.22 2.09
CA LEU A 47 -10.38 -8.43 1.25
C LEU A 47 -10.74 -9.23 -0.02
N LYS A 48 -11.93 -9.83 -0.02
CA LYS A 48 -12.46 -10.56 -1.19
C LYS A 48 -13.16 -9.58 -2.14
N CYS A 49 -12.41 -8.67 -2.74
CA CYS A 49 -12.90 -7.66 -3.67
C CYS A 49 -12.01 -7.57 -4.92
N GLU A 50 -12.50 -6.89 -5.96
CA GLU A 50 -11.74 -6.63 -7.19
C GLU A 50 -10.85 -5.39 -7.06
N ASP A 51 -11.36 -4.34 -6.40
CA ASP A 51 -10.68 -3.07 -6.19
C ASP A 51 -10.47 -2.78 -4.70
N VAL A 52 -9.29 -2.27 -4.35
CA VAL A 52 -8.95 -1.84 -2.99
C VAL A 52 -8.64 -0.34 -2.95
N SER A 53 -9.10 0.33 -1.90
CA SER A 53 -8.76 1.72 -1.63
C SER A 53 -7.76 1.80 -0.49
N LEU A 54 -6.63 2.49 -0.74
CA LEU A 54 -5.63 2.81 0.27
C LEU A 54 -5.80 4.27 0.69
N LEU A 55 -6.10 4.50 1.96
CA LEU A 55 -6.19 5.83 2.55
C LEU A 55 -4.89 6.12 3.30
N LEU A 56 -4.15 7.12 2.81
CA LEU A 56 -2.85 7.53 3.33
C LEU A 56 -2.93 8.97 3.82
N THR A 57 -2.25 9.27 4.92
CA THR A 57 -2.17 10.64 5.47
C THR A 57 -0.76 11.22 5.28
N ASP A 58 0.25 10.50 5.76
CA ASP A 58 1.66 10.87 5.68
C ASP A 58 2.54 9.60 5.75
N SER A 59 3.86 9.75 5.68
CA SER A 59 4.80 8.62 5.62
C SER A 59 5.06 7.89 6.93
N VAL A 60 4.55 8.39 8.06
CA VAL A 60 4.72 7.78 9.39
C VAL A 60 3.40 7.33 10.02
N SER A 61 2.29 7.81 9.46
CA SER A 61 0.94 7.47 9.86
C SER A 61 0.52 6.10 9.32
N SER A 62 -0.39 5.46 10.04
CA SER A 62 -1.01 4.22 9.60
C SER A 62 -1.75 4.38 8.28
N VAL A 63 -1.73 3.35 7.45
CA VAL A 63 -2.55 3.28 6.24
C VAL A 63 -3.78 2.43 6.51
N GLN A 64 -4.93 2.93 6.07
CA GLN A 64 -6.17 2.17 6.06
C GLN A 64 -6.38 1.57 4.67
N ILE A 65 -6.71 0.28 4.64
CA ILE A 65 -6.99 -0.49 3.43
C ILE A 65 -8.42 -1.03 3.54
N GLU A 66 -9.23 -0.75 2.54
CA GLU A 66 -10.62 -1.16 2.48
C GLU A 66 -11.04 -1.56 1.06
N ASP A 67 -12.16 -2.26 0.96
CA ASP A 67 -12.78 -2.58 -0.33
C ASP A 67 -13.33 -1.29 -0.98
N GLY A 68 -12.96 -1.06 -2.24
CA GLY A 68 -13.34 0.13 -2.99
C GLY A 68 -14.84 0.25 -3.26
N ALA A 69 -15.58 -0.86 -3.19
CA ALA A 69 -17.03 -0.90 -3.37
C ALA A 69 -17.82 -0.93 -2.04
N SER A 70 -17.18 -1.33 -0.93
CA SER A 70 -17.85 -1.55 0.36
C SER A 70 -16.95 -1.28 1.57
N GLN A 71 -17.34 -0.33 2.42
CA GLN A 71 -16.63 -0.04 3.67
C GLN A 71 -16.99 -0.98 4.83
N ALA A 72 -17.49 -2.19 4.53
CA ALA A 72 -17.88 -3.16 5.56
C ALA A 72 -16.68 -3.71 6.35
N ALA A 73 -15.49 -3.71 5.76
CA ALA A 73 -14.25 -4.15 6.38
C ALA A 73 -13.12 -3.15 6.10
N ALA A 74 -12.53 -2.62 7.16
CA ALA A 74 -11.39 -1.73 7.11
C ALA A 74 -10.24 -2.34 7.90
N TYR A 75 -9.06 -2.37 7.30
CA TYR A 75 -7.83 -2.88 7.89
C TYR A 75 -6.84 -1.74 8.05
N VAL A 76 -6.08 -1.76 9.14
CA VAL A 76 -5.08 -0.73 9.43
C VAL A 76 -3.71 -1.37 9.50
N VAL A 77 -2.78 -0.86 8.70
CA VAL A 77 -1.38 -1.32 8.67
C VAL A 77 -0.48 -0.17 9.11
N MET A 78 0.38 -0.46 10.10
CA MET A 78 1.38 0.49 10.57
C MET A 78 2.59 0.47 9.63
N PRO A 79 3.13 1.63 9.23
CA PRO A 79 4.33 1.68 8.43
C PRO A 79 5.53 1.21 9.24
N MET A 80 6.51 0.65 8.53
CA MET A 80 7.83 0.43 9.08
C MET A 80 8.69 1.67 8.84
N ARG A 81 9.53 1.98 9.82
CA ARG A 81 10.54 3.02 9.65
C ARG A 81 11.62 2.45 8.74
N LEU A 82 11.79 3.05 7.56
CA LEU A 82 12.96 2.85 6.68
C LEU A 82 14.23 3.35 7.37
#